data_AF-A0A497GCU0-F1
#
_entry.id   AF-A0A497GCU0-F1
#
_cell.length_a   1.000
_cell.length_b   1.000
_cell.length_c   1.000
_cell.angle_alpha   90.00
_cell.angle_beta   90.00
_cell.angle_gamma   90.00
#
_symmetry.space_group_name_H-M   'P 1'
#
loop_
_entity.id
_entity.type
_entity.pdbx_description
1 polymer ?
#
loop_
_entity_poly.entity_id
_entity_poly.type
_entity_poly.pdbx_seq_one_letter_code
_entity_poly.pdbx_strand_id
1 'polypeptide(L)'
;MEIIRFVIDFLSFYTIYLMLSISLNLEYGYAGISNFGKVMFFAGGAFTAGALATRLTILLTQGRWIGIEEFINSDVILGSNVSLFFAKNPLFGVFMFLFLLVLAMAVSAILGYIASYPAIRLREDYLGMTLIVSGELLRNIAKNYEPLVCGTFGVYVPNPFSWVSGLHRDLFLLSLLLAFSGGTWIV
;
A
#
# COMPACT_ATOMS: atom_id res chain seq x y z
N MET A 1 1.96 20.51 -21.59
CA MET A 1 2.47 19.34 -20.86
C MET A 1 2.00 19.33 -19.41
N GLU A 2 2.04 20.46 -18.69
CA GLU A 2 1.57 20.56 -17.30
C GLU A 2 0.13 20.09 -17.08
N ILE A 3 -0.82 20.51 -17.95
CA ILE A 3 -2.24 20.12 -17.84
C ILE A 3 -2.42 18.60 -17.96
N ILE A 4 -1.67 17.95 -18.86
CA ILE A 4 -1.78 16.49 -19.06
C ILE A 4 -1.26 15.74 -17.83
N ARG A 5 -0.13 16.18 -17.26
CA ARG A 5 0.42 15.58 -16.03
C ARG A 5 -0.54 15.78 -14.85
N PHE A 6 -1.09 16.98 -14.70
CA PHE A 6 -2.10 17.26 -13.68
C PHE A 6 -3.30 16.32 -13.80
N VAL A 7 -3.81 16.11 -15.02
CA VAL A 7 -4.95 15.19 -15.26
C VAL A 7 -4.58 13.74 -14.91
N ILE A 8 -3.36 13.29 -15.25
CA ILE A 8 -2.89 11.94 -14.91
C ILE A 8 -2.76 11.75 -13.39
N ASP A 9 -2.17 12.72 -12.69
CA ASP A 9 -2.00 12.67 -11.24
C ASP A 9 -3.38 12.68 -10.55
N PHE A 10 -4.28 13.56 -11.01
CA PHE A 10 -5.65 13.62 -10.53
C PHE A 10 -6.40 12.30 -10.73
N LEU A 11 -6.32 11.72 -11.94
CA LEU A 11 -6.92 10.41 -12.24
C LEU A 11 -6.31 9.29 -11.41
N SER A 12 -5.01 9.33 -11.14
CA SER A 12 -4.33 8.33 -10.30
C SER A 12 -4.84 8.38 -8.86
N PHE A 13 -4.94 9.58 -8.29
CA PHE A 13 -5.56 9.76 -6.97
C PHE A 13 -7.03 9.33 -6.96
N TYR A 14 -7.81 9.74 -7.97
CA TYR A 14 -9.21 9.36 -8.10
C TYR A 14 -9.38 7.83 -8.17
N THR A 15 -8.53 7.14 -8.92
CA THR A 15 -8.58 5.68 -9.08
C THR A 15 -8.36 4.94 -7.76
N ILE A 16 -7.47 5.44 -6.90
CA ILE A 16 -7.25 4.86 -5.56
C ILE A 16 -8.52 4.94 -4.71
N TYR A 17 -9.19 6.09 -4.70
CA TYR A 17 -10.47 6.25 -3.99
C TYR A 17 -11.60 5.46 -4.63
N LEU A 18 -11.60 5.33 -5.96
CA LEU A 18 -12.58 4.55 -6.70
C LEU A 18 -12.45 3.06 -6.36
N MET A 19 -11.23 2.51 -6.24
CA MET A 19 -11.00 1.14 -5.77
C MET A 19 -11.59 0.91 -4.37
N LEU A 20 -11.35 1.84 -3.43
CA LEU A 20 -11.91 1.76 -2.08
C LEU A 20 -13.44 1.84 -2.07
N SER A 21 -14.01 2.72 -2.91
CA SER A 21 -15.46 2.90 -3.05
C SER A 21 -16.14 1.67 -3.65
N ILE A 22 -15.60 1.09 -4.73
CA ILE A 22 -16.12 -0.14 -5.34
C ILE A 22 -16.08 -1.28 -4.32
N SER A 23 -14.95 -1.43 -3.64
CA SER A 23 -14.83 -2.45 -2.60
C SER A 23 -15.91 -2.26 -1.53
N LEU A 24 -16.19 -1.03 -1.08
CA LEU A 24 -17.24 -0.76 -0.06
C LEU A 24 -18.63 -1.11 -0.59
N ASN A 25 -18.87 -0.81 -1.86
CA ASN A 25 -20.13 -1.15 -2.51
C ASN A 25 -20.33 -2.66 -2.62
N LEU A 26 -19.27 -3.44 -2.81
CA LEU A 26 -19.33 -4.91 -2.77
C LEU A 26 -19.79 -5.43 -1.41
N GLU A 27 -19.21 -4.92 -0.32
CA GLU A 27 -19.52 -5.40 1.02
C GLU A 27 -20.86 -4.88 1.55
N TYR A 28 -21.10 -3.58 1.45
CA TYR A 28 -22.32 -2.98 1.99
C TYR A 28 -23.50 -3.10 1.02
N GLY A 29 -23.26 -2.89 -0.28
CA GLY A 29 -24.31 -2.91 -1.30
C GLY A 29 -24.83 -4.32 -1.59
N TYR A 30 -23.94 -5.31 -1.75
CA TYR A 30 -24.35 -6.67 -2.11
C TYR A 30 -24.45 -7.62 -0.92
N ALA A 31 -23.54 -7.54 0.06
CA ALA A 31 -23.59 -8.43 1.23
C ALA A 31 -24.36 -7.84 2.42
N GLY A 32 -24.68 -6.54 2.42
CA GLY A 32 -25.44 -5.87 3.48
C GLY A 32 -24.65 -5.67 4.79
N ILE A 33 -23.33 -5.90 4.78
CA ILE A 33 -22.49 -5.82 5.97
C ILE A 33 -21.82 -4.44 6.00
N SER A 34 -22.13 -3.64 7.01
CA SER A 34 -21.47 -2.34 7.19
C SER A 34 -20.04 -2.53 7.70
N ASN A 35 -19.06 -2.24 6.84
CA ASN A 35 -17.63 -2.32 7.15
C ASN A 35 -16.97 -0.95 7.12
N PHE A 36 -16.91 -0.30 8.29
CA PHE A 36 -16.18 0.96 8.45
C PHE A 36 -14.68 0.77 8.72
N GLY A 37 -14.20 -0.48 8.79
CA GLY A 37 -12.82 -0.85 9.14
C GLY A 37 -11.87 -0.98 7.97
N LYS A 38 -12.30 -0.61 6.75
CA LYS A 38 -11.45 -0.71 5.56
C LYS A 38 -10.13 0.00 5.64
N VAL A 39 -10.10 1.09 6.41
CA VAL A 39 -8.88 1.84 6.66
C VAL A 39 -7.81 0.94 7.26
N MET A 40 -8.18 -0.02 8.12
CA MET A 40 -7.25 -0.99 8.70
C MET A 40 -6.61 -1.89 7.64
N PHE A 41 -7.41 -2.46 6.73
CA PHE A 41 -6.90 -3.37 5.69
C PHE A 41 -6.05 -2.61 4.66
N PHE A 42 -6.52 -1.44 4.24
CA PHE A 42 -5.78 -0.56 3.34
C PHE A 42 -4.44 -0.13 3.95
N ALA A 43 -4.45 0.33 5.20
CA ALA A 43 -3.25 0.76 5.91
C ALA A 43 -2.30 -0.43 6.16
N GLY A 44 -2.82 -1.61 6.49
CA GLY A 44 -2.03 -2.83 6.65
C GLY A 44 -1.18 -3.15 5.43
N GLY A 45 -1.79 -3.16 4.24
CA GLY A 45 -1.10 -3.35 2.96
C GLY A 45 -0.10 -2.22 2.64
N ALA A 46 -0.49 -0.97 2.87
CA ALA A 46 0.38 0.19 2.65
C ALA A 46 1.62 0.17 3.55
N PHE A 47 1.46 -0.19 4.83
CA PHE A 47 2.57 -0.28 5.78
C PHE A 47 3.48 -1.47 5.48
N THR A 48 2.95 -2.58 4.98
CA THR A 48 3.80 -3.70 4.53
C THR A 48 4.65 -3.29 3.34
N ALA A 49 4.05 -2.65 2.33
CA ALA A 49 4.78 -2.16 1.17
C ALA A 49 5.84 -1.11 1.57
N GLY A 50 5.48 -0.13 2.41
CA GLY A 50 6.39 0.90 2.88
C GLY A 50 7.56 0.35 3.70
N ALA A 51 7.27 -0.49 4.71
CA ALA A 51 8.30 -1.04 5.58
C ALA A 51 9.26 -1.99 4.86
N LEU A 52 8.75 -2.79 3.92
CA LEU A 52 9.51 -3.90 3.34
C LEU A 52 10.13 -3.58 1.98
N ALA A 53 9.60 -2.65 1.19
CA ALA A 53 10.07 -2.43 -0.18
C ALA A 53 11.58 -2.13 -0.25
N THR A 54 12.04 -1.14 0.50
CA THR A 54 13.45 -0.75 0.55
C THR A 54 14.30 -1.82 1.26
N ARG A 55 13.81 -2.34 2.39
CA ARG A 55 14.55 -3.30 3.23
C ARG A 55 14.78 -4.63 2.54
N LEU A 56 13.75 -5.24 1.94
CA LEU A 56 13.87 -6.50 1.23
C LEU A 56 14.73 -6.35 -0.03
N THR A 57 14.59 -5.24 -0.75
CA THR A 57 15.40 -5.04 -1.96
C THR A 57 16.89 -4.95 -1.63
N ILE A 58 17.25 -4.20 -0.58
CA ILE A 58 18.65 -4.09 -0.16
C ILE A 58 19.15 -5.43 0.42
N LEU A 59 18.31 -6.13 1.19
CA LEU A 59 18.64 -7.46 1.69
C LEU A 59 18.98 -8.43 0.55
N LEU A 60 18.14 -8.48 -0.49
CA LEU A 60 18.31 -9.41 -1.60
C LEU A 60 19.45 -9.03 -2.55
N THR A 61 19.73 -7.74 -2.71
CA THR A 61 20.76 -7.26 -3.65
C THR A 61 22.14 -7.15 -3.02
N GLN A 62 22.22 -6.65 -1.79
CA GLN A 62 23.48 -6.40 -1.09
C GLN A 62 23.79 -7.43 0.00
N GLY A 63 22.85 -8.34 0.32
CA GLY A 63 23.03 -9.32 1.40
C GLY A 63 23.09 -8.69 2.79
N ARG A 64 22.74 -7.41 2.93
CA ARG A 64 22.94 -6.61 4.14
C ARG A 64 21.60 -6.27 4.78
N TRP A 65 21.49 -6.57 6.08
CA TRP A 65 20.40 -6.07 6.92
C TRP A 65 20.70 -4.63 7.35
N ILE A 66 19.77 -3.73 7.09
CA ILE A 66 19.89 -2.31 7.45
C ILE A 66 19.48 -2.16 8.91
N GLY A 67 20.31 -1.47 9.70
CA GLY A 67 19.94 -1.11 11.06
C GLY A 67 18.75 -0.14 11.09
N ILE A 68 17.96 -0.16 12.16
CA ILE A 68 16.75 0.67 12.27
C ILE A 68 17.10 2.18 12.15
N GLU A 69 18.20 2.61 12.77
CA GLU A 69 18.64 4.02 12.71
C GLU A 69 19.12 4.46 11.32
N GLU A 70 19.80 3.59 10.58
CA GLU A 70 20.26 3.88 9.21
C GLU A 70 19.06 4.02 8.27
N PHE A 71 18.04 3.18 8.48
CA PHE A 71 16.79 3.27 7.74
C PHE A 71 16.08 4.60 7.99
N ILE A 72 15.88 5.00 9.26
CA ILE A 72 15.16 6.23 9.60
C ILE A 72 15.87 7.47 9.04
N ASN A 73 17.19 7.55 9.18
CA ASN A 73 17.95 8.75 8.82
C ASN A 73 18.20 8.88 7.32
N SER A 74 18.31 7.77 6.58
CA SER A 74 18.73 7.76 5.17
C SER A 74 17.71 7.12 4.23
N ASP A 75 16.46 6.98 4.65
CA ASP A 75 15.42 6.27 3.88
C ASP A 75 15.28 6.78 2.43
N VAL A 76 15.24 8.10 2.23
CA VAL A 76 15.10 8.71 0.90
C VAL A 76 16.28 8.35 -0.01
N ILE A 77 17.51 8.32 0.53
CA ILE A 77 18.72 7.98 -0.22
C ILE A 77 18.71 6.49 -0.57
N LEU A 78 18.37 5.65 0.41
CA LEU A 78 18.29 4.19 0.22
C LEU A 78 17.22 3.83 -0.82
N GLY A 79 16.03 4.41 -0.70
CA GLY A 79 14.94 4.18 -1.64
C GLY A 79 15.21 4.74 -3.04
N SER A 80 15.88 5.88 -3.16
CA SER A 80 16.34 6.40 -4.46
C SER A 80 17.35 5.46 -5.11
N ASN A 81 18.34 4.97 -4.35
CA ASN A 81 19.33 4.01 -4.85
C ASN A 81 18.67 2.70 -5.33
N VAL A 82 17.66 2.22 -4.60
CA VAL A 82 16.86 1.06 -5.00
C VAL A 82 16.07 1.34 -6.29
N SER A 83 15.46 2.52 -6.41
CA SER A 83 14.78 2.94 -7.65
C SER A 83 15.74 2.96 -8.85
N LEU A 84 16.96 3.46 -8.67
CA LEU A 84 18.00 3.42 -9.70
C LEU A 84 18.44 1.99 -10.05
N PHE A 85 18.46 1.09 -9.07
CA PHE A 85 18.73 -0.33 -9.30
C PHE A 85 17.64 -0.98 -10.16
N PHE A 86 16.37 -0.71 -9.88
CA PHE A 86 15.25 -1.21 -10.69
C PHE A 86 15.29 -0.69 -12.13
N ALA A 87 15.81 0.51 -12.36
CA ALA A 87 15.97 1.06 -13.71
C ALA A 87 16.99 0.27 -14.54
N LYS A 88 18.01 -0.32 -13.90
CA LYS A 88 19.01 -1.18 -14.57
C LYS A 88 18.49 -2.62 -14.78
N ASN A 89 17.70 -3.13 -13.84
CA ASN A 89 17.21 -4.52 -13.84
C ASN A 89 15.67 -4.56 -13.77
N PRO A 90 14.96 -4.36 -14.91
CA PRO A 90 13.50 -4.26 -14.91
C PRO A 90 12.79 -5.53 -14.42
N LEU A 91 13.35 -6.72 -14.72
CA LEU A 91 12.80 -8.00 -14.27
C LEU A 91 12.72 -8.09 -12.75
N PHE A 92 13.76 -7.60 -12.07
CA PHE A 92 13.81 -7.63 -10.61
C PHE A 92 12.81 -6.64 -9.99
N GLY A 93 12.59 -5.48 -10.62
CA GLY A 93 11.55 -4.53 -10.21
C GLY A 93 10.15 -5.14 -10.27
N VAL A 94 9.80 -5.80 -11.38
CA VAL A 94 8.51 -6.49 -11.53
C VAL A 94 8.36 -7.61 -10.51
N PHE A 95 9.41 -8.42 -10.29
CA PHE A 95 9.40 -9.48 -9.29
C PHE A 95 9.13 -8.92 -7.88
N MET A 96 9.84 -7.87 -7.48
CA MET A 96 9.64 -7.24 -6.17
C MET A 96 8.25 -6.63 -6.03
N PHE A 97 7.72 -6.00 -7.09
CA PHE A 97 6.35 -5.48 -7.09
C PHE A 97 5.31 -6.58 -6.84
N LEU A 98 5.38 -7.70 -7.59
CA LEU A 98 4.45 -8.81 -7.44
C LEU A 98 4.61 -9.51 -6.08
N PHE A 99 5.85 -9.69 -5.63
CA PHE A 99 6.14 -10.30 -4.33
C PHE A 99 5.57 -9.46 -3.17
N LEU A 100 5.78 -8.14 -3.20
CA LEU A 100 5.24 -7.23 -2.19
C LEU A 100 3.71 -7.16 -2.26
N LEU A 101 3.12 -7.23 -3.46
CA LEU A 101 1.67 -7.26 -3.62
C LEU A 101 1.07 -8.49 -2.94
N VAL A 102 1.63 -9.69 -3.17
CA VAL A 102 1.20 -10.92 -2.50
C VAL A 102 1.39 -10.85 -0.98
N LEU A 103 2.52 -10.33 -0.52
CA LEU A 103 2.81 -10.18 0.91
C LEU A 103 1.84 -9.18 1.57
N ALA A 104 1.57 -8.04 0.92
CA ALA A 104 0.61 -7.04 1.39
C ALA A 104 -0.81 -7.61 1.45
N MET A 105 -1.23 -8.41 0.47
CA MET A 105 -2.52 -9.12 0.50
C MET A 105 -2.56 -10.11 1.68
N ALA A 106 -1.51 -10.89 1.90
CA ALA A 106 -1.43 -11.85 2.99
C ALA A 106 -1.52 -11.16 4.37
N VAL A 107 -0.78 -10.07 4.58
CA VAL A 107 -0.84 -9.31 5.83
C VAL A 107 -2.19 -8.64 6.03
N SER A 108 -2.79 -8.09 4.97
CA SER A 108 -4.13 -7.51 5.04
C SER A 108 -5.19 -8.57 5.36
N ALA A 109 -5.07 -9.77 4.81
CA ALA A 109 -5.96 -10.89 5.11
C ALA A 109 -5.81 -11.37 6.57
N ILE A 110 -4.59 -11.44 7.09
CA ILE A 110 -4.34 -11.78 8.50
C ILE A 110 -4.94 -10.71 9.43
N LEU A 111 -4.74 -9.43 9.12
CA LEU A 111 -5.36 -8.32 9.86
C LEU A 111 -6.90 -8.39 9.79
N GLY A 112 -7.45 -8.74 8.63
CA GLY A 112 -8.87 -9.03 8.43
C GLY A 112 -9.40 -10.14 9.33
N TYR A 113 -8.71 -11.27 9.36
CA TYR A 113 -9.07 -12.40 10.19
C TYR A 113 -9.05 -12.05 11.68
N ILE A 114 -8.01 -11.35 12.14
CA ILE A 114 -7.88 -10.92 13.53
C ILE A 114 -8.99 -9.92 13.90
N ALA A 115 -9.27 -8.94 13.03
CA ALA A 115 -10.33 -7.96 13.25
C ALA A 115 -11.74 -8.58 13.20
N SER A 116 -11.91 -9.68 12.47
CA SER A 116 -13.19 -10.39 12.37
C SER A 116 -13.58 -11.11 13.67
N TYR A 117 -12.61 -11.54 14.48
CA TYR A 117 -12.88 -12.24 15.73
C TYR A 117 -13.72 -11.45 16.75
N PRO A 118 -13.38 -10.18 17.10
CA PRO A 118 -14.23 -9.36 17.97
C PRO A 118 -15.53 -8.92 17.27
N ALA A 119 -15.49 -8.72 15.95
CA ALA A 119 -16.61 -8.25 15.14
C ALA A 119 -17.83 -9.20 15.16
N ILE A 120 -17.61 -10.51 15.11
CA ILE A 120 -18.70 -11.52 15.05
C ILE A 120 -19.59 -11.52 16.31
N ARG A 121 -19.11 -10.98 17.44
CA ARG A 121 -19.84 -11.00 18.72
C ARG A 121 -20.69 -9.75 18.96
N LEU A 122 -20.70 -8.78 18.04
CA LEU A 122 -21.27 -7.46 18.23
C LEU A 122 -22.48 -7.23 17.31
N ARG A 123 -23.42 -6.38 17.75
CA ARG A 123 -24.54 -5.91 16.90
C ARG A 123 -24.04 -4.85 15.91
N GLU A 124 -24.77 -4.63 14.82
CA GLU A 124 -24.40 -3.78 13.67
C GLU A 124 -23.78 -2.42 14.06
N ASP A 125 -24.38 -1.69 15.00
CA ASP A 125 -23.87 -0.38 15.44
C ASP A 125 -22.51 -0.47 16.14
N TYR A 126 -22.32 -1.52 16.97
CA TYR A 126 -21.07 -1.75 17.69
C TYR A 126 -19.99 -2.34 16.79
N LEU A 127 -20.37 -3.16 15.81
CA LEU A 127 -19.47 -3.65 14.77
C LEU A 127 -18.83 -2.46 14.04
N GLY A 128 -19.64 -1.49 13.63
CA GLY A 128 -19.15 -0.31 12.95
C GLY A 128 -18.13 0.50 13.77
N MET A 129 -18.46 0.81 15.03
CA MET A 129 -17.56 1.56 15.92
C MET A 129 -16.23 0.83 16.18
N THR A 130 -16.27 -0.47 16.44
CA THR A 130 -15.05 -1.25 16.71
C THR A 130 -14.09 -1.29 15.53
N LEU A 131 -14.63 -1.37 14.31
CA LEU A 131 -13.85 -1.36 13.07
C LEU A 131 -13.25 0.02 12.75
N ILE A 132 -13.94 1.12 13.09
CA ILE A 132 -13.36 2.47 13.00
C ILE A 132 -12.19 2.60 13.97
N VAL A 133 -12.39 2.15 15.22
CA VAL A 133 -11.35 2.20 16.26
C VAL A 133 -10.15 1.32 15.87
N SER A 134 -10.35 0.15 15.26
CA SER A 134 -9.24 -0.69 14.81
C SER A 134 -8.38 -0.02 13.73
N GLY A 135 -9.00 0.71 12.80
CA GLY A 135 -8.29 1.53 11.81
C GLY A 135 -7.45 2.63 12.46
N GLU A 136 -8.02 3.35 13.43
CA GLU A 136 -7.29 4.42 14.13
C GLU A 136 -6.19 3.88 15.05
N LEU A 137 -6.39 2.70 15.66
CA LEU A 137 -5.36 2.00 16.41
C LEU A 137 -4.17 1.66 15.51
N LEU A 138 -4.40 1.10 14.32
CA LEU A 138 -3.32 0.77 13.40
C LEU A 138 -2.57 2.04 12.94
N ARG A 139 -3.28 3.14 12.70
CA ARG A 139 -2.68 4.44 12.38
C ARG A 139 -1.84 4.99 13.53
N ASN A 140 -2.31 4.86 14.77
CA ASN A 140 -1.54 5.27 15.95
C ASN A 140 -0.30 4.42 16.16
N ILE A 141 -0.36 3.11 15.90
CA ILE A 141 0.81 2.22 15.94
C ILE A 141 1.83 2.67 14.89
N ALA A 142 1.41 2.92 13.65
CA ALA A 142 2.32 3.33 12.59
C ALA A 142 3.04 4.66 12.88
N LYS A 143 2.37 5.60 13.56
CA LYS A 143 2.96 6.89 13.92
C LYS A 143 3.90 6.84 15.12
N ASN A 144 3.61 5.97 16.10
CA ASN A 144 4.40 5.90 17.34
C ASN A 144 5.50 4.83 17.28
N TYR A 145 5.32 3.79 16.48
CA TYR A 145 6.29 2.71 16.34
C TYR A 145 7.20 2.96 15.14
N GLU A 146 8.27 3.73 15.39
CA GLU A 146 9.27 4.15 14.40
C GLU A 146 9.85 3.01 13.53
N PRO A 147 10.10 1.79 14.05
CA PRO A 147 10.68 0.72 13.24
C PRO A 147 9.79 0.24 12.08
N LEU A 148 8.48 0.56 12.07
CA LEU A 148 7.57 0.15 10.99
C LEU A 148 7.67 1.06 9.76
N VAL A 149 7.32 2.34 9.92
CA VAL A 149 7.23 3.31 8.80
C VAL A 149 7.85 4.66 9.18
N CYS A 150 8.91 4.65 10.00
CA CYS A 150 9.62 5.84 10.47
C CYS A 150 8.71 6.84 11.22
N GLY A 151 7.59 6.37 11.77
CA GLY A 151 6.67 7.20 12.55
C GLY A 151 6.07 8.35 11.75
N THR A 152 6.30 9.57 12.20
CA THR A 152 5.78 10.80 11.58
C THR A 152 6.55 11.24 10.34
N PHE A 153 7.79 10.77 10.15
CA PHE A 153 8.61 11.11 8.99
C PHE A 153 8.12 10.45 7.70
N GLY A 154 7.43 9.31 7.82
CA GLY A 154 7.01 8.51 6.67
C GLY A 154 8.19 7.80 6.00
N VAL A 155 7.87 7.05 4.95
CA VAL A 155 8.84 6.26 4.18
C VAL A 155 8.69 6.57 2.69
N TYR A 156 9.82 6.71 2.02
CA TYR A 156 9.96 6.76 0.59
C TYR A 156 9.85 5.34 0.02
N VAL A 157 8.78 5.11 -0.76
CA VAL A 157 8.58 3.84 -1.46
C VAL A 157 9.33 3.88 -2.79
N PRO A 158 10.30 2.97 -3.04
CA PRO A 158 11.02 2.92 -4.29
C PRO A 158 10.07 2.55 -5.44
N ASN A 159 10.23 3.21 -6.59
CA ASN A 159 9.39 2.94 -7.76
C ASN A 159 9.86 1.66 -8.47
N PRO A 160 9.07 0.57 -8.52
CA PRO A 160 9.47 -0.65 -9.20
C PRO A 160 9.59 -0.49 -10.72
N PHE A 161 8.85 0.46 -11.29
CA PHE A 161 8.73 0.72 -12.73
C PHE A 161 9.64 1.86 -13.22
N SER A 162 10.74 2.12 -12.49
CA SER A 162 11.66 3.25 -12.77
C SER A 162 12.43 3.12 -14.09
N TRP A 163 12.40 1.96 -14.76
CA TRP A 163 13.01 1.78 -16.09
C TRP A 163 12.29 2.55 -17.19
N VAL A 164 11.00 2.85 -17.01
CA VAL A 164 10.23 3.71 -17.92
C VAL A 164 10.42 5.17 -17.46
N SER A 165 10.80 6.06 -18.36
CA SER A 165 11.01 7.47 -18.05
C SER A 165 9.92 8.38 -18.65
N GLY A 166 9.70 9.52 -17.99
CA GLY A 166 8.82 10.58 -18.47
C GLY A 166 7.33 10.22 -18.45
N LEU A 167 6.58 10.79 -19.40
CA LEU A 167 5.12 10.68 -19.50
C LEU A 167 4.63 9.23 -19.66
N HIS A 168 5.40 8.40 -20.36
CA HIS A 168 5.03 7.00 -20.61
C HIS A 168 4.94 6.18 -19.32
N ARG A 169 5.76 6.50 -18.32
CA ARG A 169 5.71 5.86 -17.00
C ARG A 169 4.43 6.20 -16.28
N ASP A 170 4.08 7.48 -16.27
CA ASP A 170 2.92 7.97 -15.53
C ASP A 170 1.62 7.42 -16.15
N LEU A 171 1.57 7.34 -17.49
CA LEU A 171 0.50 6.66 -18.23
C LEU A 171 0.45 5.15 -17.95
N PHE A 172 1.60 4.49 -17.89
CA PHE A 172 1.68 3.06 -17.57
C PHE A 172 1.14 2.77 -16.16
N LEU A 173 1.57 3.54 -15.16
CA LEU A 173 1.07 3.43 -13.78
C LEU A 173 -0.43 3.69 -13.69
N LEU A 174 -0.93 4.72 -14.38
CA LEU A 174 -2.37 4.98 -14.45
C LEU A 174 -3.13 3.80 -15.08
N SER A 175 -2.62 3.25 -16.19
CA SER A 175 -3.24 2.09 -16.84
C SER A 175 -3.28 0.87 -15.93
N LEU A 176 -2.23 0.66 -15.14
CA LEU A 176 -2.14 -0.42 -14.17
C LEU A 176 -3.12 -0.22 -13.01
N LEU A 177 -3.24 1.00 -12.47
CA LEU A 177 -4.24 1.33 -11.44
C LEU A 177 -5.66 1.13 -11.96
N LEU A 178 -5.97 1.57 -13.18
CA LEU A 178 -7.27 1.36 -13.80
C LEU A 178 -7.56 -0.12 -14.06
N ALA A 179 -6.54 -0.90 -14.45
CA ALA A 179 -6.68 -2.35 -14.61
C ALA A 179 -7.01 -3.05 -13.28
N PHE A 180 -6.33 -2.71 -12.18
CA PHE A 180 -6.67 -3.22 -10.86
C PHE A 180 -8.08 -2.82 -10.44
N SER A 181 -8.45 -1.56 -10.66
CA SER A 181 -9.79 -1.08 -10.35
C SER A 181 -10.87 -1.77 -11.18
N GLY A 182 -10.65 -1.97 -12.47
CA GLY A 182 -11.57 -2.74 -13.32
C GLY A 182 -11.66 -4.20 -12.87
N GLY A 183 -10.54 -4.80 -12.45
CA GLY A 183 -10.50 -6.13 -11.86
C GLY A 183 -11.36 -6.26 -10.61
N THR A 184 -11.38 -5.25 -9.72
CA THR A 184 -12.25 -5.26 -8.54
C THR A 184 -13.74 -5.23 -8.86
N TRP A 185 -14.13 -4.83 -10.07
CA TRP A 185 -15.54 -4.77 -10.47
C TRP A 185 -16.09 -6.11 -10.98
N ILE A 186 -15.20 -7.02 -11.41
CA ILE A 186 -15.57 -8.32 -11.99
C ILE A 186 -15.83 -9.38 -10.90
N VAL A 187 -15.36 -9.14 -9.67
CA VAL A 187 -15.53 -10.02 -8.50
C VAL A 187 -16.78 -9.62 -7.74
#